data_AF-A0A0K6FNV0-F1
#
_entry.id   AF-A0A0K6FNV0-F1
#
_cell.length_a   1.000
_cell.length_b   1.000
_cell.length_c   1.000
_cell.angle_alpha   90.00
_cell.angle_beta   90.00
_cell.angle_gamma   90.00
#
_symmetry.space_group_name_H-M   'P 1'
#
loop_
_entity.id
_entity.type
_entity.pdbx_description
1 polymer ?
#
loop_
_entity_poly.entity_id
_entity_poly.type
_entity_poly.pdbx_seq_one_letter_code
_entity_poly.pdbx_strand_id
1 'polypeptide(L)'
;MDLEHYRNRAIAICIHPDAQSKTLPGSPGIRTFLEDFGPVWDIRSFCIKEGLSVKGLPNTAVVVLDSPDTVKKILKSSTEAIQGSFWRGHSVIAESFGRNGHLDNFFKTKVFPRLISKLPGKPPGSDNLLRPNQSQPMHGGLGVYAPPAKRPRTDSFGGSFDAAAAAVGNHASTSKSIRTTSAMPESSDWMRARITQLETELDSMRVTRDMSALEKGLLQAARQAEQHALREAVSQKSAADAVLSRQEVEQGWLRSELETASARESALSNDVNVLRGQLTISEGKLLLAQLSVKQLVNLSERIKALEMELEKAQSRSQKLQLQNSRLEQQIANPDTTELDGTKAKAQQLEDTVKRLESDLTASHEQLESAKKSLESMQRSLESVQEKYSSTRGQYESAKAKLGMYKSRLENEQTIVQQLKDTFTPEVYRSLGATYETLGAFLSITGLPPIDGEEHAGPKKELD
;
A
#
# COMPACT_ATOMS: atom_id res chain seq x y z
N MET A 1 -16.95 -5.40 36.09
CA MET A 1 -16.62 -4.76 34.80
C MET A 1 -16.41 -5.86 33.77
N ASP A 2 -16.99 -5.74 32.59
CA ASP A 2 -16.94 -6.77 31.54
C ASP A 2 -15.65 -6.66 30.70
N LEU A 3 -15.27 -7.73 30.01
CA LEU A 3 -14.12 -7.80 29.11
C LEU A 3 -14.18 -6.72 28.02
N GLU A 4 -15.36 -6.52 27.41
CA GLU A 4 -15.56 -5.53 26.37
C GLU A 4 -15.34 -4.09 26.87
N HIS A 5 -15.62 -3.83 28.16
CA HIS A 5 -15.36 -2.53 28.77
C HIS A 5 -13.86 -2.17 28.76
N TYR A 6 -13.00 -3.12 29.12
CA TYR A 6 -11.55 -2.91 29.08
C TYR A 6 -10.98 -2.99 27.68
N ARG A 7 -11.55 -3.84 26.82
CA ARG A 7 -11.12 -4.00 25.43
C ARG A 7 -11.23 -2.68 24.65
N ASN A 8 -12.33 -1.97 24.82
CA ASN A 8 -12.55 -0.65 24.19
C ASN A 8 -11.71 0.48 24.79
N ARG A 9 -10.99 0.21 25.88
CA ARG A 9 -10.08 1.14 26.57
C ARG A 9 -8.61 0.74 26.44
N ALA A 10 -8.34 -0.34 25.73
CA ALA A 10 -7.00 -0.87 25.57
C ALA A 10 -6.49 -0.59 24.14
N ILE A 11 -5.18 -0.32 24.05
CA ILE A 11 -4.45 -0.25 22.78
C ILE A 11 -3.20 -1.13 22.87
N ALA A 12 -2.78 -1.65 21.72
CA ALA A 12 -1.49 -2.29 21.57
C ALA A 12 -0.54 -1.30 20.88
N ILE A 13 0.62 -1.03 21.47
CA ILE A 13 1.69 -0.26 20.84
C ILE A 13 2.75 -1.26 20.39
N CYS A 14 2.90 -1.40 19.08
CA CYS A 14 3.78 -2.36 18.43
C CYS A 14 4.91 -1.63 17.71
N ILE A 15 6.07 -2.29 17.58
CA ILE A 15 7.11 -1.81 16.66
C ILE A 15 6.62 -1.98 15.22
N HIS A 16 6.85 -0.98 14.38
CA HIS A 16 6.57 -1.02 12.96
C HIS A 16 7.39 -2.15 12.30
N PRO A 17 6.82 -2.96 11.39
CA PRO A 17 7.55 -4.07 10.75
C PRO A 17 8.88 -3.66 10.09
N ASP A 18 8.91 -2.46 9.52
CA ASP A 18 10.06 -1.90 8.82
C ASP A 18 11.07 -1.16 9.73
N ALA A 19 10.86 -1.17 11.05
CA ALA A 19 11.76 -0.48 11.98
C ALA A 19 13.14 -1.15 12.04
N GLN A 20 14.21 -0.34 11.97
CA GLN A 20 15.57 -0.82 12.21
C GLN A 20 15.79 -1.24 13.67
N SER A 21 15.14 -0.54 14.61
CA SER A 21 15.12 -0.91 16.02
C SER A 21 14.08 -2.00 16.28
N LYS A 22 14.51 -3.11 16.89
CA LYS A 22 13.62 -4.22 17.31
C LYS A 22 13.17 -4.11 18.77
N THR A 23 13.42 -2.98 19.44
CA THR A 23 13.10 -2.79 20.85
C THR A 23 12.15 -1.62 21.06
N LEU A 24 11.08 -1.87 21.81
CA LEU A 24 10.09 -0.87 22.18
C LEU A 24 10.71 0.08 23.23
N PRO A 25 10.41 1.39 23.22
CA PRO A 25 10.75 2.26 24.34
C PRO A 25 10.25 1.66 25.66
N GLY A 26 11.04 1.85 26.74
CA GLY A 26 10.70 1.31 28.05
C GLY A 26 9.34 1.83 28.54
N SER A 27 8.69 1.09 29.45
CA SER A 27 7.39 1.46 30.01
C SER A 27 7.31 2.90 30.57
N PRO A 28 8.37 3.47 31.19
CA PRO A 28 8.37 4.88 31.59
C PRO A 28 8.25 5.85 30.41
N GLY A 29 9.00 5.61 29.32
CA GLY A 29 8.96 6.47 28.13
C GLY A 29 7.60 6.44 27.45
N ILE A 30 6.98 5.26 27.36
CA ILE A 30 5.61 5.15 26.83
C ILE A 30 4.61 5.85 27.76
N ARG A 31 4.76 5.72 29.08
CA ARG A 31 3.86 6.39 30.03
C ARG A 31 3.96 7.92 29.92
N THR A 32 5.16 8.47 29.93
CA THR A 32 5.38 9.93 29.79
C THR A 32 4.79 10.46 28.48
N PHE A 33 4.96 9.73 27.37
CA PHE A 33 4.35 10.12 26.10
C PHE A 33 2.81 10.09 26.14
N LEU A 34 2.22 9.10 26.82
CA LEU A 34 0.78 8.95 26.89
C LEU A 34 0.08 9.88 27.90
N GLU A 35 0.84 10.52 28.80
CA GLU A 35 0.31 11.49 29.76
C GLU A 35 -0.42 12.65 29.07
N ASP A 36 0.05 13.06 27.89
CA ASP A 36 -0.59 14.12 27.08
C ASP A 36 -1.97 13.73 26.55
N PHE A 37 -2.27 12.43 26.46
CA PHE A 37 -3.54 11.90 25.95
C PHE A 37 -4.53 11.60 27.08
N GLY A 38 -4.05 11.20 28.25
CA GLY A 38 -4.85 10.93 29.43
C GLY A 38 -4.23 9.90 30.40
N PRO A 39 -4.89 9.65 31.54
CA PRO A 39 -4.35 8.76 32.56
C PRO A 39 -4.27 7.30 32.10
N VAL A 40 -3.10 6.70 32.32
CA VAL A 40 -2.80 5.29 32.02
C VAL A 40 -3.01 4.42 33.27
N TRP A 41 -4.01 3.53 33.21
CA TRP A 41 -4.38 2.62 34.29
C TRP A 41 -3.39 1.46 34.46
N ASP A 42 -3.04 0.77 33.37
CA ASP A 42 -2.06 -0.33 33.38
C ASP A 42 -1.26 -0.29 32.08
N ILE A 43 0.03 -0.60 32.16
CA ILE A 43 0.90 -0.77 31.00
C ILE A 43 1.70 -2.04 31.19
N ARG A 44 1.76 -2.86 30.14
CA ARG A 44 2.56 -4.08 30.15
C ARG A 44 3.24 -4.29 28.83
N SER A 45 4.54 -4.55 28.89
CA SER A 45 5.38 -4.79 27.72
C SER A 45 5.72 -6.27 27.61
N PHE A 46 5.71 -6.80 26.39
CA PHE A 46 5.90 -8.21 26.08
C PHE A 46 6.74 -8.35 24.81
N CYS A 47 7.40 -9.51 24.67
CA CYS A 47 7.99 -9.94 23.42
C CYS A 47 7.03 -10.93 22.74
N ILE A 48 6.52 -10.57 21.57
CA ILE A 48 5.63 -11.40 20.76
C ILE A 48 6.36 -11.75 19.46
N LYS A 49 6.51 -13.06 19.19
CA LYS A 49 7.03 -13.58 17.91
C LYS A 49 6.03 -14.59 17.38
N GLU A 50 5.62 -14.45 16.13
CA GLU A 50 4.67 -15.38 15.47
C GLU A 50 3.37 -15.57 16.27
N GLY A 51 2.89 -14.50 16.92
CA GLY A 51 1.67 -14.53 17.75
C GLY A 51 1.84 -15.19 19.13
N LEU A 52 3.03 -15.67 19.49
CA LEU A 52 3.34 -16.28 20.78
C LEU A 52 4.19 -15.36 21.65
N SER A 53 3.90 -15.36 22.96
CA SER A 53 4.70 -14.62 23.93
C SER A 53 5.96 -15.41 24.28
N VAL A 54 7.12 -14.81 23.99
CA VAL A 54 8.43 -15.41 24.20
C VAL A 54 9.23 -14.59 25.22
N LYS A 55 10.26 -15.18 25.83
CA LYS A 55 11.24 -14.41 26.61
C LYS A 55 12.12 -13.61 25.66
N GLY A 56 12.25 -12.29 25.89
CA GLY A 56 13.05 -11.42 25.03
C GLY A 56 12.80 -9.94 25.30
N LEU A 57 13.45 -9.08 24.50
CA LEU A 57 13.21 -7.64 24.52
C LEU A 57 11.78 -7.33 24.07
N PRO A 58 11.06 -6.45 24.77
CA PRO A 58 9.68 -6.16 24.44
C PRO A 58 9.57 -5.48 23.07
N ASN A 59 8.66 -5.97 22.24
CA ASN A 59 8.31 -5.39 20.94
C ASN A 59 6.82 -5.01 20.84
N THR A 60 6.03 -5.31 21.87
CA THR A 60 4.62 -4.93 21.99
C THR A 60 4.33 -4.49 23.42
N ALA A 61 3.64 -3.37 23.60
CA ALA A 61 3.05 -2.98 24.87
C ALA A 61 1.54 -2.91 24.78
N VAL A 62 0.86 -3.45 25.78
CA VAL A 62 -0.58 -3.27 25.97
C VAL A 62 -0.78 -2.17 27.00
N VAL A 63 -1.52 -1.13 26.61
CA VAL A 63 -1.84 0.01 27.47
C VAL A 63 -3.35 0.07 27.68
N VAL A 64 -3.77 0.17 28.93
CA VAL A 64 -5.16 0.35 29.33
C VAL A 64 -5.34 1.77 29.82
N LEU A 65 -6.27 2.49 29.20
CA LEU A 65 -6.54 3.90 29.43
C LEU A 65 -7.85 4.07 30.19
N ASP A 66 -8.03 5.24 30.80
CA ASP A 66 -9.24 5.56 31.56
C ASP A 66 -10.49 5.74 30.66
N SER A 67 -10.31 6.32 29.47
CA SER A 67 -11.40 6.68 28.56
C SER A 67 -11.26 6.05 27.16
N PRO A 68 -12.36 5.57 26.54
CA PRO A 68 -12.35 5.08 25.16
C PRO A 68 -12.11 6.20 24.13
N ASP A 69 -12.37 7.47 24.48
CA ASP A 69 -12.09 8.57 23.56
C ASP A 69 -10.58 8.88 23.49
N THR A 70 -9.86 8.64 24.58
CA THR A 70 -8.39 8.69 24.61
C THR A 70 -7.80 7.64 23.66
N VAL A 71 -8.36 6.43 23.64
CA VAL A 71 -7.98 5.39 22.67
C VAL A 71 -8.13 5.90 21.24
N LYS A 72 -9.27 6.48 20.87
CA LYS A 72 -9.51 7.01 19.52
C LYS A 72 -8.51 8.12 19.15
N LYS A 73 -8.20 9.03 20.08
CA LYS A 73 -7.22 10.11 19.87
C LYS A 73 -5.82 9.54 19.62
N ILE A 74 -5.40 8.54 20.39
CA ILE A 74 -4.10 7.89 20.23
C ILE A 74 -4.01 7.15 18.90
N LEU A 75 -5.04 6.38 18.55
CA LEU A 75 -5.07 5.67 17.26
C LEU A 75 -4.99 6.63 16.08
N LYS A 76 -5.75 7.74 16.14
CA LYS A 76 -5.69 8.80 15.12
C LYS A 76 -4.30 9.45 15.04
N SER A 77 -3.71 9.78 16.19
CA SER A 77 -2.36 10.35 16.25
C SER A 77 -1.29 9.40 15.69
N SER A 78 -1.45 8.10 15.91
CA SER A 78 -0.55 7.08 15.36
C SER A 78 -0.67 6.93 13.85
N THR A 79 -1.87 7.07 13.28
CA THR A 79 -2.06 7.02 11.82
C THR A 79 -1.59 8.29 11.12
N GLU A 80 -1.72 9.44 11.79
CA GLU A 80 -1.31 10.76 11.27
C GLU A 80 0.13 11.11 11.68
N ALA A 81 1.02 10.12 11.80
CA ALA A 81 2.36 10.30 12.33
C ALA A 81 3.24 11.26 11.49
N ILE A 82 3.36 12.50 11.96
CA ILE A 82 4.21 13.55 11.37
C ILE A 82 5.70 13.27 11.69
N GLN A 83 6.61 13.77 10.85
CA GLN A 83 8.04 13.70 11.10
C GLN A 83 8.41 14.40 12.42
N GLY A 84 9.21 13.74 13.26
CA GLY A 84 9.54 14.20 14.61
C GLY A 84 8.54 13.79 15.70
N SER A 85 7.40 13.17 15.35
CA SER A 85 6.49 12.60 16.34
C SER A 85 7.11 11.38 17.07
N PHE A 86 6.61 11.08 18.27
CA PHE A 86 7.01 9.89 19.02
C PHE A 86 6.86 8.60 18.21
N TRP A 87 5.76 8.47 17.47
CA TRP A 87 5.44 7.33 16.60
C TRP A 87 6.54 7.09 15.55
N ARG A 88 6.92 8.13 14.82
CA ARG A 88 7.96 8.03 13.78
C ARG A 88 9.36 7.95 14.38
N GLY A 89 9.63 8.65 15.49
CA GLY A 89 10.92 8.66 16.15
C GLY A 89 11.32 7.30 16.75
N HIS A 90 10.35 6.54 17.25
CA HIS A 90 10.57 5.20 17.79
C HIS A 90 10.14 4.08 16.84
N SER A 91 9.66 4.43 15.65
CA SER A 91 9.07 3.49 14.68
C SER A 91 8.04 2.57 15.34
N VAL A 92 7.10 3.15 16.08
CA VAL A 92 6.01 2.43 16.77
C VAL A 92 4.66 2.85 16.22
N ILE A 93 3.71 1.92 16.26
CA ILE A 93 2.31 2.11 15.84
C ILE A 93 1.37 1.69 16.95
N ALA A 94 0.23 2.38 17.07
CA ALA A 94 -0.86 1.99 17.95
C ALA A 94 -1.95 1.25 17.16
N GLU A 95 -2.39 0.12 17.69
CA GLU A 95 -3.44 -0.72 17.12
C GLU A 95 -4.57 -0.95 18.12
N SER A 96 -5.80 -0.99 17.61
CA SER A 96 -6.99 -1.38 18.38
C SER A 96 -7.10 -2.91 18.49
N PHE A 97 -7.52 -3.41 19.64
CA PHE A 97 -7.90 -4.82 19.78
C PHE A 97 -9.14 -5.13 18.91
N GLY A 98 -9.10 -6.23 18.16
CA GLY A 98 -10.19 -6.66 17.28
C GLY A 98 -9.78 -6.95 15.83
N ARG A 99 -8.73 -6.28 15.32
CA ARG A 99 -8.18 -6.62 13.99
C ARG A 99 -7.20 -7.81 14.04
N ASN A 100 -6.38 -7.87 15.09
CA ASN A 100 -5.35 -8.90 15.25
C ASN A 100 -5.79 -9.96 16.27
N GLY A 101 -6.21 -11.13 15.78
CA GLY A 101 -6.72 -12.24 16.62
C GLY A 101 -5.74 -12.70 17.70
N HIS A 102 -4.43 -12.66 17.44
CA HIS A 102 -3.41 -13.06 18.41
C HIS A 102 -3.30 -12.09 19.60
N LEU A 103 -3.33 -10.78 19.34
CA LEU A 103 -3.30 -9.75 20.39
C LEU A 103 -4.58 -9.79 21.22
N ASP A 104 -5.71 -10.04 20.58
CA ASP A 104 -7.00 -10.18 21.25
C ASP A 104 -7.02 -11.36 22.23
N ASN A 105 -6.54 -12.54 21.78
CA ASN A 105 -6.41 -13.70 22.65
C ASN A 105 -5.41 -13.46 23.79
N PHE A 106 -4.31 -12.77 23.50
CA PHE A 106 -3.31 -12.41 24.50
C PHE A 106 -3.87 -11.46 25.57
N PHE A 107 -4.61 -10.44 25.16
CA PHE A 107 -5.30 -9.52 26.06
C PHE A 107 -6.25 -10.27 27.00
N LYS A 108 -7.11 -11.13 26.43
CA LYS A 108 -8.08 -11.95 27.16
C LYS A 108 -7.42 -12.88 28.17
N THR A 109 -6.30 -13.50 27.82
CA THR A 109 -5.67 -14.55 28.65
C THR A 109 -4.63 -14.05 29.64
N LYS A 110 -3.93 -12.94 29.35
CA LYS A 110 -2.79 -12.47 30.18
C LYS A 110 -3.02 -11.13 30.86
N VAL A 111 -3.69 -10.19 30.17
CA VAL A 111 -3.86 -8.82 30.66
C VAL A 111 -5.14 -8.71 31.49
N PHE A 112 -6.27 -9.13 30.92
CA PHE A 112 -7.59 -9.00 31.52
C PHE A 112 -7.73 -9.67 32.90
N PRO A 113 -7.26 -10.91 33.15
CA PRO A 113 -7.38 -11.53 34.47
C PRO A 113 -6.67 -10.74 35.57
N ARG A 114 -5.58 -10.03 35.21
CA ARG A 114 -4.83 -9.19 36.15
C ARG A 114 -5.48 -7.83 36.40
N LEU A 115 -6.22 -7.30 35.42
CA LEU A 115 -7.01 -6.08 35.63
C LEU A 115 -8.15 -6.38 36.61
N ILE A 116 -8.83 -7.52 36.45
CA ILE A 116 -9.87 -7.96 37.38
C ILE A 116 -9.28 -8.23 38.76
N SER A 117 -8.10 -8.86 38.86
CA SER A 117 -7.47 -9.14 40.16
C SER A 117 -7.04 -7.87 40.91
N LYS A 118 -6.86 -6.75 40.20
CA LYS A 118 -6.54 -5.44 40.78
C LYS A 118 -7.79 -4.65 41.19
N LEU A 119 -9.01 -5.09 40.85
CA LEU A 119 -10.21 -4.42 41.35
C LEU A 119 -10.26 -4.57 42.89
N PRO A 120 -10.37 -3.47 43.64
CA PRO A 120 -10.30 -3.49 45.09
C PRO A 120 -11.60 -4.08 45.66
N GLY A 121 -11.61 -5.40 45.87
CA GLY A 121 -12.66 -6.11 46.62
C GLY A 121 -12.20 -6.64 47.98
N LYS A 122 -10.93 -6.45 48.35
CA LYS A 122 -10.38 -6.85 49.65
C LYS A 122 -9.15 -5.99 49.94
N PRO A 123 -9.06 -5.29 51.09
CA PRO A 123 -7.90 -4.45 51.39
C PRO A 123 -6.67 -5.35 51.56
N PRO A 124 -5.68 -5.30 50.67
CA PRO A 124 -4.39 -5.88 50.95
C PRO A 124 -3.66 -4.89 51.86
N GLY A 125 -3.24 -5.38 53.03
CA GLY A 125 -2.45 -4.61 53.97
C GLY A 125 -1.31 -3.90 53.24
N SER A 126 -1.26 -2.59 53.49
CA SER A 126 -0.11 -1.70 53.41
C SER A 126 1.21 -2.42 53.11
N ASP A 127 1.69 -2.27 51.87
CA ASP A 127 3.12 -2.11 51.64
C ASP A 127 3.38 -1.19 50.44
N ASN A 128 3.63 0.07 50.81
CA ASN A 128 4.66 0.94 50.25
C ASN A 128 4.73 1.08 48.71
N LEU A 129 3.85 1.91 48.16
CA LEU A 129 4.18 2.70 46.98
C LEU A 129 4.48 4.13 47.41
N LEU A 130 5.78 4.44 47.37
CA LEU A 130 6.36 5.76 47.54
C LEU A 130 5.70 6.78 46.61
N ARG A 131 5.04 7.74 47.24
CA ARG A 131 4.59 9.00 46.66
C ARG A 131 5.81 9.86 46.31
N PRO A 132 6.06 10.24 45.04
CA PRO A 132 7.04 11.26 44.75
C PRO A 132 6.48 12.62 45.17
N ASN A 133 7.27 13.34 45.96
CA ASN A 133 6.96 14.66 46.51
C ASN A 133 6.60 15.67 45.42
N GLN A 134 5.55 16.45 45.69
CA GLN A 134 5.38 17.79 45.16
C GLN A 134 6.57 18.64 45.58
N SER A 135 7.42 19.03 44.62
CA SER A 135 8.35 20.15 44.78
C SER A 135 7.69 21.42 44.24
N GLN A 136 7.78 22.46 45.06
CA GLN A 136 7.31 23.81 44.85
C GLN A 136 7.95 24.53 43.64
N PRO A 137 7.32 25.61 43.15
CA PRO A 137 7.79 26.40 42.02
C PRO A 137 8.96 27.30 42.44
N MET A 138 10.07 27.23 41.72
CA MET A 138 11.15 28.22 41.80
C MET A 138 10.90 29.34 40.80
N HIS A 139 10.61 30.52 41.34
CA HIS A 139 10.81 31.81 40.70
C HIS A 139 12.32 32.11 40.55
N GLY A 140 12.70 32.76 39.44
CA GLY A 140 13.99 33.45 39.25
C GLY A 140 14.71 33.02 37.97
N GLY A 141 15.02 33.87 36.99
CA GLY A 141 14.99 35.32 37.00
C GLY A 141 15.15 35.92 35.60
N LEU A 142 14.91 37.23 35.55
CA LEU A 142 15.02 38.12 34.41
C LEU A 142 16.40 38.03 33.73
N GLY A 143 16.39 37.66 32.45
CA GLY A 143 17.47 37.90 31.49
C GLY A 143 17.13 39.08 30.60
N VAL A 144 17.64 40.23 30.99
CA VAL A 144 17.70 41.54 30.35
C VAL A 144 17.77 41.54 28.81
N TYR A 145 16.95 42.40 28.21
CA TYR A 145 16.99 42.89 26.84
C TYR A 145 18.40 43.40 26.43
N ALA A 146 18.89 42.97 25.26
CA ALA A 146 19.84 43.77 24.46
C ALA A 146 19.67 43.49 22.95
N PRO A 147 19.31 44.49 22.13
CA PRO A 147 19.27 44.36 20.68
C PRO A 147 20.63 44.76 20.06
N PRO A 148 21.13 44.09 19.02
CA PRO A 148 22.22 44.66 18.24
C PRO A 148 21.65 45.61 17.18
N ALA A 149 21.94 46.89 17.37
CA ALA A 149 21.73 47.94 16.39
C ALA A 149 22.97 48.11 15.49
N LYS A 150 22.72 48.52 14.23
CA LYS A 150 23.63 49.16 13.24
C LYS A 150 24.56 48.18 12.50
N ARG A 151 24.73 48.19 11.17
CA ARG A 151 24.72 49.28 10.16
C ARG A 151 24.38 48.71 8.75
N PRO A 152 23.78 49.50 7.84
CA PRO A 152 23.91 49.26 6.39
C PRO A 152 25.28 49.76 5.92
N ARG A 153 26.04 48.91 5.21
CA ARG A 153 27.24 49.34 4.50
C ARG A 153 26.82 49.98 3.18
N THR A 154 27.06 51.28 3.10
CA THR A 154 27.07 52.06 1.87
C THR A 154 28.43 51.81 1.21
N ASP A 155 28.49 50.92 0.20
CA ASP A 155 29.66 50.84 -0.67
C ASP A 155 29.40 51.75 -1.87
N SER A 156 30.18 52.82 -1.91
CA SER A 156 30.20 53.84 -2.95
C SER A 156 31.63 53.99 -3.45
N PHE A 157 31.76 53.99 -4.78
CA PHE A 157 32.90 54.40 -5.61
C PHE A 157 34.08 53.46 -5.89
N GLY A 158 34.40 53.41 -7.20
CA GLY A 158 35.56 52.83 -7.85
C GLY A 158 35.10 51.89 -8.96
N GLY A 159 34.90 52.29 -10.22
CA GLY A 159 35.80 53.06 -11.07
C GLY A 159 36.23 52.14 -12.23
N SER A 160 36.30 52.68 -13.44
CA SER A 160 36.78 52.04 -14.68
C SER A 160 35.76 51.25 -15.50
N PHE A 161 35.11 51.93 -16.44
CA PHE A 161 35.03 51.40 -17.80
C PHE A 161 35.32 52.51 -18.79
N ASP A 162 36.20 52.15 -19.71
CA ASP A 162 36.88 53.02 -20.63
C ASP A 162 35.95 53.74 -21.59
N ALA A 163 36.30 55.00 -21.79
CA ALA A 163 35.82 55.84 -22.86
C ALA A 163 36.35 55.33 -24.21
N ALA A 164 35.47 54.80 -25.05
CA ALA A 164 35.75 54.63 -26.47
C ALA A 164 34.44 54.61 -27.27
N ALA A 165 33.89 55.79 -27.55
CA ALA A 165 32.97 55.95 -28.68
C ALA A 165 33.08 57.38 -29.20
N ALA A 166 33.80 57.48 -30.33
CA ALA A 166 34.04 58.64 -31.16
C ALA A 166 32.84 59.61 -31.25
N ALA A 167 33.05 60.82 -30.75
CA ALA A 167 32.29 61.98 -31.18
C ALA A 167 32.75 62.36 -32.59
N VAL A 168 32.03 61.89 -33.60
CA VAL A 168 32.10 62.46 -34.95
C VAL A 168 31.36 63.79 -34.91
N GLY A 169 32.12 64.84 -34.63
CA GLY A 169 31.69 66.22 -34.78
C GLY A 169 31.52 66.55 -36.25
N ASN A 170 30.28 66.50 -36.73
CA ASN A 170 29.87 67.17 -37.96
C ASN A 170 28.89 68.26 -37.57
N HIS A 171 29.28 69.50 -37.87
CA HIS A 171 28.52 70.56 -38.53
C HIS A 171 29.15 71.90 -38.17
N ALA A 172 30.15 72.26 -38.97
CA ALA A 172 30.63 73.62 -39.11
C ALA A 172 29.48 74.49 -39.68
N SER A 173 28.72 75.13 -38.81
CA SER A 173 27.86 76.25 -39.20
C SER A 173 28.69 77.53 -39.22
N THR A 174 29.29 77.78 -40.37
CA THR A 174 29.89 79.05 -40.76
C THR A 174 28.81 80.14 -40.80
N SER A 175 28.52 80.74 -39.65
CA SER A 175 27.79 82.01 -39.63
C SER A 175 28.71 83.10 -40.15
N LYS A 176 28.59 83.39 -41.45
CA LYS A 176 29.11 84.60 -42.09
C LYS A 176 28.54 85.82 -41.38
N SER A 177 29.31 86.38 -40.46
CA SER A 177 29.10 87.70 -39.92
C SER A 177 29.31 88.74 -41.03
N ILE A 178 28.23 89.09 -41.73
CA ILE A 178 28.21 90.24 -42.63
C ILE A 178 28.25 91.48 -41.74
N ARG A 179 29.41 92.12 -41.71
CA ARG A 179 29.65 93.40 -41.04
C ARG A 179 29.06 94.51 -41.91
N THR A 180 27.78 94.80 -41.75
CA THR A 180 27.19 96.03 -42.28
C THR A 180 27.59 97.19 -41.36
N THR A 181 28.43 98.07 -41.87
CA THR A 181 28.72 99.38 -41.27
C THR A 181 27.47 100.24 -41.34
N SER A 182 26.64 100.15 -40.30
CA SER A 182 25.50 101.04 -40.08
C SER A 182 26.02 102.37 -39.52
N ALA A 183 25.71 103.47 -40.22
CA ALA A 183 25.80 104.81 -39.67
C ALA A 183 25.07 104.87 -38.32
N MET A 184 25.72 105.49 -37.34
CA MET A 184 25.17 105.69 -35.99
C MET A 184 23.95 106.63 -36.06
N PRO A 185 22.76 106.19 -35.62
CA PRO A 185 21.63 107.10 -35.44
C PRO A 185 21.84 107.89 -34.14
N GLU A 186 21.84 109.21 -34.19
CA GLU A 186 22.03 110.12 -33.03
C GLU A 186 20.81 110.20 -32.08
N SER A 187 19.88 109.24 -32.11
CA SER A 187 18.66 109.26 -31.27
C SER A 187 18.69 108.21 -30.16
N SER A 188 18.47 108.61 -28.90
CA SER A 188 18.40 107.71 -27.74
C SER A 188 17.35 106.57 -27.83
N ASP A 189 16.39 106.66 -28.77
CA ASP A 189 15.32 105.68 -28.94
C ASP A 189 15.79 104.32 -29.49
N TRP A 190 16.84 104.28 -30.32
CA TRP A 190 17.31 103.00 -30.88
C TRP A 190 17.94 102.10 -29.81
N MET A 191 18.59 102.70 -28.80
CA MET A 191 19.16 101.96 -27.67
C MET A 191 18.07 101.34 -26.81
N ARG A 192 16.99 102.09 -26.53
CA ARG A 192 15.82 101.57 -25.80
C ARG A 192 15.19 100.40 -26.53
N ALA A 193 14.94 100.54 -27.83
CA ALA A 193 14.39 99.47 -28.66
C ALA A 193 15.29 98.22 -28.68
N ARG A 194 16.62 98.41 -28.76
CA ARG A 194 17.58 97.30 -28.73
C ARG A 194 17.62 96.60 -27.37
N ILE A 195 17.54 97.33 -26.26
CA ILE A 195 17.46 96.75 -24.91
C ILE A 195 16.20 95.90 -24.79
N THR A 196 15.03 96.42 -25.15
CA THR A 196 13.78 95.65 -25.11
C THR A 196 13.84 94.41 -26.00
N GLN A 197 14.47 94.49 -27.18
CA GLN A 197 14.68 93.31 -28.03
C GLN A 197 15.56 92.26 -27.34
N LEU A 198 16.71 92.68 -26.78
CA LEU A 198 17.62 91.76 -26.08
C LEU A 198 16.97 91.14 -24.83
N GLU A 199 16.13 91.88 -24.12
CA GLU A 199 15.34 91.36 -22.99
C GLU A 199 14.36 90.27 -23.47
N THR A 200 13.61 90.52 -24.55
CA THR A 200 12.71 89.49 -25.12
C THR A 200 13.46 88.27 -25.67
N GLU A 201 14.64 88.46 -26.28
CA GLU A 201 15.50 87.36 -26.74
C GLU A 201 16.03 86.55 -25.56
N LEU A 202 16.42 87.20 -24.46
CA LEU A 202 16.92 86.55 -23.26
C LEU A 202 15.82 85.75 -22.55
N ASP A 203 14.61 86.31 -22.44
CA ASP A 203 13.46 85.60 -21.88
C ASP A 203 13.05 84.41 -22.76
N SER A 204 13.06 84.56 -24.09
CA SER A 204 12.86 83.44 -25.03
C SER A 204 13.93 82.35 -24.85
N MET A 205 15.21 82.74 -24.68
CA MET A 205 16.30 81.80 -24.37
C MET A 205 16.12 81.10 -23.02
N ARG A 206 15.61 81.78 -22.00
CA ARG A 206 15.30 81.16 -20.69
C ARG A 206 14.18 80.14 -20.81
N VAL A 207 13.08 80.50 -21.48
CA VAL A 207 11.95 79.60 -21.72
C VAL A 207 12.40 78.35 -22.49
N THR A 208 13.16 78.52 -23.58
CA THR A 208 13.67 77.38 -24.36
C THR A 208 14.63 76.50 -23.55
N ARG A 209 15.51 77.09 -22.75
CA ARG A 209 16.39 76.34 -21.84
C ARG A 209 15.59 75.56 -20.81
N ASP A 210 14.62 76.19 -20.15
CA ASP A 210 13.82 75.56 -19.10
C ASP A 210 12.92 74.46 -19.66
N MET A 211 12.34 74.66 -20.86
CA MET A 211 11.64 73.61 -21.62
C MET A 211 12.56 72.44 -21.95
N SER A 212 13.78 72.69 -22.44
CA SER A 212 14.74 71.62 -22.74
C SER A 212 15.18 70.85 -21.47
N ALA A 213 15.26 71.54 -20.32
CA ALA A 213 15.57 70.90 -19.05
C ALA A 213 14.40 70.02 -18.57
N LEU A 214 13.17 70.49 -18.75
CA LEU A 214 11.96 69.74 -18.43
C LEU A 214 11.80 68.50 -19.33
N GLU A 215 12.03 68.63 -20.65
CA GLU A 215 12.03 67.50 -21.60
C GLU A 215 13.07 66.44 -21.22
N LYS A 216 14.29 66.86 -20.88
CA LYS A 216 15.34 65.94 -20.39
C LYS A 216 14.93 65.24 -19.09
N GLY A 217 14.33 65.98 -18.16
CA GLY A 217 13.82 65.43 -16.91
C GLY A 217 12.71 64.40 -17.14
N LEU A 218 11.79 64.69 -18.07
CA LEU A 218 10.68 63.80 -18.44
C LEU A 218 11.20 62.51 -19.11
N LEU A 219 12.15 62.62 -20.04
CA LEU A 219 12.79 61.45 -20.67
C LEU A 219 13.53 60.58 -19.66
N GLN A 220 14.23 61.20 -18.69
CA GLN A 220 14.90 60.46 -17.62
C GLN A 220 13.90 59.73 -16.70
N ALA A 221 12.83 60.42 -16.30
CA ALA A 221 11.76 59.83 -15.50
C ALA A 221 11.06 58.67 -16.24
N ALA A 222 10.76 58.84 -17.52
CA ALA A 222 10.16 57.79 -18.36
C ALA A 222 11.07 56.56 -18.44
N ARG A 223 12.39 56.76 -18.65
CA ARG A 223 13.36 55.65 -18.68
C ARG A 223 13.47 54.93 -17.34
N GLN A 224 13.41 55.66 -16.23
CA GLN A 224 13.43 55.05 -14.89
C GLN A 224 12.14 54.25 -14.62
N ALA A 225 10.99 54.76 -15.03
CA ALA A 225 9.71 54.05 -14.94
C ALA A 225 9.72 52.77 -15.77
N GLU A 226 10.26 52.81 -17.00
CA GLU A 226 10.40 51.62 -17.86
C GLU A 226 11.32 50.57 -17.22
N GLN A 227 12.49 50.98 -16.68
CA GLN A 227 13.38 50.08 -15.97
C GLN A 227 12.77 49.48 -14.69
N HIS A 228 11.88 50.23 -14.03
CA HIS A 228 11.13 49.72 -12.89
C HIS A 228 10.12 48.66 -13.34
N ALA A 229 9.31 48.96 -14.36
CA ALA A 229 8.32 48.05 -14.92
C ALA A 229 8.96 46.75 -15.42
N LEU A 230 10.14 46.83 -16.06
CA LEU A 230 10.89 45.65 -16.49
C LEU A 230 11.36 44.79 -15.30
N ARG A 231 11.84 45.41 -14.22
CA ARG A 231 12.24 44.69 -12.99
C ARG A 231 11.06 44.00 -12.33
N GLU A 232 9.91 44.67 -12.26
CA GLU A 232 8.68 44.08 -11.73
C GLU A 232 8.19 42.92 -12.59
N ALA A 233 8.19 43.08 -13.92
CA ALA A 233 7.81 42.02 -14.86
C ALA A 233 8.72 40.79 -14.74
N VAL A 234 10.04 40.99 -14.63
CA VAL A 234 10.99 39.89 -14.40
C VAL A 234 10.75 39.22 -13.04
N SER A 235 10.46 39.98 -11.99
CA SER A 235 10.15 39.43 -10.67
C SER A 235 8.85 38.62 -10.67
N GLN A 236 7.80 39.11 -11.34
CA GLN A 236 6.53 38.40 -11.49
C GLN A 236 6.70 37.12 -12.31
N LYS A 237 7.46 37.17 -13.40
CA LYS A 237 7.80 35.99 -14.20
C LYS A 237 8.53 34.94 -13.35
N SER A 238 9.57 35.37 -12.60
CA SER A 238 10.30 34.45 -11.72
C SER A 238 9.41 33.85 -10.63
N ALA A 239 8.44 34.60 -10.09
CA ALA A 239 7.48 34.08 -9.13
C ALA A 239 6.54 33.04 -9.78
N ALA A 240 6.06 33.29 -11.01
CA ALA A 240 5.24 32.35 -11.76
C ALA A 240 6.00 31.05 -12.09
N ASP A 241 7.24 31.15 -12.56
CA ASP A 241 8.10 30.00 -12.85
C ASP A 241 8.38 29.16 -11.59
N ALA A 242 8.55 29.81 -10.43
CA ALA A 242 8.71 29.12 -9.15
C ALA A 242 7.44 28.35 -8.72
N VAL A 243 6.25 28.88 -9.01
CA VAL A 243 4.98 28.19 -8.75
C VAL A 243 4.82 26.98 -9.67
N LEU A 244 5.11 27.14 -10.96
CA LEU A 244 5.07 26.02 -11.92
C LEU A 244 6.04 24.89 -11.53
N SER A 245 7.28 25.24 -11.14
CA SER A 245 8.26 24.26 -10.69
C SER A 245 7.79 23.48 -9.45
N ARG A 246 7.13 24.14 -8.48
CA ARG A 246 6.53 23.45 -7.33
C ARG A 246 5.42 22.50 -7.74
N GLN A 247 4.56 22.93 -8.65
CA GLN A 247 3.46 22.11 -9.16
C GLN A 247 3.97 20.86 -9.90
N GLU A 248 5.05 20.98 -10.69
CA GLU A 248 5.67 19.84 -11.37
C GLU A 248 6.26 18.82 -10.38
N VAL A 249 6.91 19.30 -9.30
CA VAL A 249 7.42 18.42 -8.24
C VAL A 249 6.28 17.71 -7.52
N GLU A 250 5.21 18.41 -7.17
CA GLU A 250 4.01 17.80 -6.55
C GLU A 250 3.35 16.77 -7.48
N GLN A 251 3.23 17.08 -8.77
CA GLN A 251 2.69 16.13 -9.75
C GLN A 251 3.58 14.90 -9.91
N GLY A 252 4.89 15.08 -9.94
CA GLY A 252 5.86 13.97 -10.00
C GLY A 252 5.76 13.07 -8.76
N TRP A 253 5.62 13.68 -7.58
CA TRP A 253 5.43 12.95 -6.33
C TRP A 253 4.13 12.14 -6.32
N LEU A 254 3.00 12.76 -6.69
CA LEU A 254 1.70 12.07 -6.78
C LEU A 254 1.70 10.92 -7.80
N ARG A 255 2.38 11.09 -8.94
CA ARG A 255 2.53 10.01 -9.94
C ARG A 255 3.34 8.84 -9.39
N SER A 256 4.44 9.14 -8.70
CA SER A 256 5.25 8.09 -8.05
C SER A 256 4.44 7.36 -6.97
N GLU A 257 3.69 8.09 -6.14
CA GLU A 257 2.84 7.48 -5.11
C GLU A 257 1.76 6.57 -5.73
N LEU A 258 1.10 7.02 -6.81
CA LEU A 258 0.12 6.22 -7.55
C LEU A 258 0.74 4.94 -8.14
N GLU A 259 1.95 5.02 -8.70
CA GLU A 259 2.68 3.87 -9.22
C GLU A 259 3.00 2.87 -8.09
N THR A 260 3.45 3.34 -6.93
CA THR A 260 3.67 2.46 -5.78
C THR A 260 2.39 1.82 -5.26
N ALA A 261 1.27 2.55 -5.27
CA ALA A 261 -0.03 2.03 -4.87
C ALA A 261 -0.52 0.93 -5.84
N SER A 262 -0.37 1.16 -7.15
CA SER A 262 -0.70 0.18 -8.20
C SER A 262 0.16 -1.11 -8.08
N ALA A 263 1.45 -0.96 -7.79
CA ALA A 263 2.33 -2.10 -7.53
C ALA A 263 1.89 -2.92 -6.30
N ARG A 264 1.47 -2.25 -5.22
CA ARG A 264 0.93 -2.91 -4.01
C ARG A 264 -0.40 -3.62 -4.31
N GLU A 265 -1.30 -3.01 -5.06
CA GLU A 265 -2.57 -3.61 -5.47
C GLU A 265 -2.34 -4.88 -6.30
N SER A 266 -1.40 -4.82 -7.25
CA SER A 266 -1.00 -5.98 -8.05
C SER A 266 -0.43 -7.12 -7.20
N ALA A 267 0.39 -6.79 -6.19
CA ALA A 267 0.92 -7.78 -5.25
C ALA A 267 -0.21 -8.44 -4.43
N LEU A 268 -1.12 -7.65 -3.88
CA LEU A 268 -2.29 -8.15 -3.14
C LEU A 268 -3.21 -9.01 -4.00
N SER A 269 -3.42 -8.62 -5.26
CA SER A 269 -4.21 -9.40 -6.22
C SER A 269 -3.58 -10.79 -6.46
N ASN A 270 -2.26 -10.86 -6.59
CA ASN A 270 -1.54 -12.13 -6.70
C ASN A 270 -1.72 -13.00 -5.44
N ASP A 271 -1.61 -12.41 -4.25
CA ASP A 271 -1.82 -13.12 -2.99
C ASP A 271 -3.24 -13.68 -2.86
N VAL A 272 -4.25 -12.89 -3.24
CA VAL A 272 -5.66 -13.35 -3.28
C VAL A 272 -5.84 -14.53 -4.23
N ASN A 273 -5.17 -14.53 -5.38
CA ASN A 273 -5.21 -15.65 -6.32
C ASN A 273 -4.54 -16.90 -5.74
N VAL A 274 -3.43 -16.76 -5.03
CA VAL A 274 -2.76 -17.87 -4.33
C VAL A 274 -3.67 -18.44 -3.24
N LEU A 275 -4.28 -17.58 -2.41
CA LEU A 275 -5.21 -18.01 -1.37
C LEU A 275 -6.45 -18.70 -1.94
N ARG A 276 -6.98 -18.21 -3.07
CA ARG A 276 -8.07 -18.87 -3.79
C ARG A 276 -7.68 -20.27 -4.26
N GLY A 277 -6.46 -20.44 -4.78
CA GLY A 277 -5.94 -21.76 -5.15
C GLY A 277 -5.76 -22.69 -3.94
N GLN A 278 -5.34 -22.18 -2.79
CA GLN A 278 -5.25 -22.97 -1.56
C GLN A 278 -6.64 -23.39 -1.04
N LEU A 279 -7.62 -22.50 -1.14
CA LEU A 279 -9.01 -22.76 -0.75
C LEU A 279 -9.59 -23.93 -1.56
N THR A 280 -9.47 -23.92 -2.89
CA THR A 280 -9.99 -25.01 -3.74
C THR A 280 -9.33 -26.35 -3.43
N ILE A 281 -8.03 -26.37 -3.14
CA ILE A 281 -7.32 -27.58 -2.68
C ILE A 281 -7.89 -28.08 -1.34
N SER A 282 -8.15 -27.17 -0.40
CA SER A 282 -8.69 -27.52 0.91
C SER A 282 -10.13 -28.03 0.83
N GLU A 283 -10.96 -27.44 -0.03
CA GLU A 283 -12.32 -27.91 -0.33
C GLU A 283 -12.31 -29.32 -0.92
N GLY A 284 -11.38 -29.59 -1.85
CA GLY A 284 -11.19 -30.95 -2.40
C GLY A 284 -10.83 -31.98 -1.32
N LYS A 285 -9.93 -31.62 -0.38
CA LYS A 285 -9.58 -32.49 0.76
C LYS A 285 -10.76 -32.72 1.70
N LEU A 286 -11.57 -31.70 1.93
CA LEU A 286 -12.77 -31.80 2.77
C LEU A 286 -13.80 -32.77 2.17
N LEU A 287 -14.03 -32.70 0.86
CA LEU A 287 -14.93 -33.63 0.16
C LEU A 287 -14.44 -35.08 0.24
N LEU A 288 -13.13 -35.31 0.09
CA LEU A 288 -12.53 -36.64 0.27
C LEU A 288 -12.73 -37.15 1.70
N ALA A 289 -12.49 -36.31 2.72
CA ALA A 289 -12.71 -36.68 4.11
C ALA A 289 -14.18 -37.02 4.40
N GLN A 290 -15.13 -36.26 3.83
CA GLN A 290 -16.55 -36.54 3.95
C GLN A 290 -16.94 -37.89 3.31
N LEU A 291 -16.36 -38.24 2.16
CA LEU A 291 -16.54 -39.55 1.53
C LEU A 291 -16.00 -40.67 2.42
N SER A 292 -14.81 -40.50 3.01
CA SER A 292 -14.25 -41.47 3.95
C SER A 292 -15.11 -41.66 5.19
N VAL A 293 -15.69 -40.59 5.74
CA VAL A 293 -16.63 -40.69 6.88
C VAL A 293 -17.89 -41.47 6.48
N LYS A 294 -18.46 -41.23 5.30
CA LYS A 294 -19.62 -42.00 4.80
C LYS A 294 -19.29 -43.49 4.67
N GLN A 295 -18.10 -43.82 4.16
CA GLN A 295 -17.65 -45.21 4.08
C GLN A 295 -17.51 -45.86 5.47
N LEU A 296 -17.04 -45.10 6.46
CA LEU A 296 -16.85 -45.57 7.83
C LEU A 296 -18.19 -45.87 8.52
N VAL A 297 -19.23 -45.07 8.25
CA VAL A 297 -20.59 -45.35 8.71
C VAL A 297 -21.12 -46.64 8.09
N ASN A 298 -20.97 -46.83 6.78
CA ASN A 298 -21.39 -48.06 6.11
C ASN A 298 -20.65 -49.31 6.64
N LEU A 299 -19.34 -49.17 6.93
CA LEU A 299 -18.56 -50.25 7.55
C LEU A 299 -19.05 -50.56 8.96
N SER A 300 -19.40 -49.55 9.75
CA SER A 300 -19.96 -49.75 11.09
C SER A 300 -21.30 -50.49 11.06
N GLU A 301 -22.18 -50.15 10.12
CA GLU A 301 -23.44 -50.87 9.92
C GLU A 301 -23.21 -52.34 9.53
N ARG A 302 -22.22 -52.60 8.66
CA ARG A 302 -21.85 -53.96 8.27
C ARG A 302 -21.24 -54.76 9.42
N ILE A 303 -20.42 -54.13 10.27
CA ILE A 303 -19.88 -54.77 11.48
C ILE A 303 -21.03 -55.18 12.41
N LYS A 304 -22.00 -54.29 12.67
CA LYS A 304 -23.18 -54.62 13.49
C LYS A 304 -24.00 -55.78 12.92
N ALA A 305 -24.14 -55.84 11.60
CA ALA A 305 -24.82 -56.95 10.94
C ALA A 305 -24.07 -58.29 11.15
N LEU A 306 -22.74 -58.27 11.01
CA LEU A 306 -21.89 -59.45 11.23
C LEU A 306 -21.89 -59.90 12.70
N GLU A 307 -21.90 -58.97 13.66
CA GLU A 307 -22.01 -59.27 15.09
C GLU A 307 -23.33 -60.01 15.41
N MET A 308 -24.45 -59.55 14.84
CA MET A 308 -25.73 -60.26 14.99
C MET A 308 -25.72 -61.67 14.38
N GLU A 309 -25.07 -61.85 13.22
CA GLU A 309 -24.92 -63.18 12.61
C GLU A 309 -24.06 -64.11 13.46
N LEU A 310 -22.98 -63.59 14.04
CA LEU A 310 -22.10 -64.33 14.95
C LEU A 310 -22.85 -64.79 16.20
N GLU A 311 -23.61 -63.90 16.85
CA GLU A 311 -24.43 -64.22 18.02
C GLU A 311 -25.44 -65.34 17.70
N LYS A 312 -26.08 -65.24 16.52
CA LYS A 312 -27.03 -66.26 16.01
C LYS A 312 -26.34 -67.60 15.75
N ALA A 313 -25.13 -67.58 15.19
CA ALA A 313 -24.34 -68.79 14.95
C ALA A 313 -23.89 -69.45 16.27
N GLN A 314 -23.43 -68.65 17.25
CA GLN A 314 -23.07 -69.14 18.58
C GLN A 314 -24.26 -69.77 19.30
N SER A 315 -25.43 -69.13 19.26
CA SER A 315 -26.67 -69.67 19.83
C SER A 315 -27.04 -71.03 19.21
N ARG A 316 -26.86 -71.18 17.88
CA ARG A 316 -27.08 -72.45 17.18
C ARG A 316 -26.04 -73.50 17.57
N SER A 317 -24.78 -73.13 17.69
CA SER A 317 -23.69 -74.03 18.09
C SER A 317 -23.92 -74.58 19.51
N GLN A 318 -24.25 -73.72 20.48
CA GLN A 318 -24.57 -74.15 21.85
C GLN A 318 -25.78 -75.10 21.88
N LYS A 319 -26.81 -74.80 21.07
CA LYS A 319 -27.98 -75.68 20.93
C LYS A 319 -27.61 -77.06 20.38
N LEU A 320 -26.75 -77.12 19.37
CA LEU A 320 -26.24 -78.38 18.81
C LEU A 320 -25.34 -79.12 19.79
N GLN A 321 -24.49 -78.41 20.55
CA GLN A 321 -23.63 -79.01 21.57
C GLN A 321 -24.46 -79.69 22.67
N LEU A 322 -25.53 -79.03 23.15
CA LEU A 322 -26.49 -79.64 24.09
C LEU A 322 -27.16 -80.88 23.51
N GLN A 323 -27.53 -80.86 22.22
CA GLN A 323 -28.09 -82.03 21.55
C GLN A 323 -27.07 -83.17 21.42
N ASN A 324 -25.82 -82.88 21.08
CA ASN A 324 -24.75 -83.86 21.00
C ASN A 324 -24.45 -84.49 22.35
N SER A 325 -24.32 -83.71 23.43
CA SER A 325 -24.10 -84.25 24.77
C SER A 325 -25.26 -85.18 25.20
N ARG A 326 -26.50 -84.83 24.85
CA ARG A 326 -27.67 -85.68 25.11
C ARG A 326 -27.64 -86.98 24.31
N LEU A 327 -27.18 -86.93 23.07
CA LEU A 327 -27.01 -88.09 22.21
C LEU A 327 -25.87 -89.00 22.69
N GLU A 328 -24.72 -88.43 23.06
CA GLU A 328 -23.61 -89.18 23.66
C GLU A 328 -24.03 -89.87 24.96
N GLN A 329 -24.84 -89.22 25.79
CA GLN A 329 -25.40 -89.80 27.01
C GLN A 329 -26.39 -90.95 26.72
N GLN A 330 -27.11 -90.90 25.59
CA GLN A 330 -27.95 -92.02 25.12
C GLN A 330 -27.12 -93.17 24.54
N ILE A 331 -26.00 -92.87 23.86
CA ILE A 331 -25.11 -93.89 23.29
C ILE A 331 -24.31 -94.62 24.40
N ALA A 332 -24.00 -93.94 25.51
CA ALA A 332 -23.34 -94.54 26.67
C ALA A 332 -24.21 -95.56 27.44
N ASN A 333 -25.53 -95.62 27.16
CA ASN A 333 -26.46 -96.63 27.68
C ASN A 333 -27.12 -97.40 26.52
N PRO A 334 -26.47 -98.42 25.94
CA PRO A 334 -27.04 -99.14 24.82
C PRO A 334 -28.00 -100.23 25.32
N ASP A 335 -29.31 -99.93 25.32
CA ASP A 335 -30.33 -100.98 25.26
C ASP A 335 -30.50 -101.43 23.79
N THR A 336 -30.32 -102.72 23.56
CA THR A 336 -29.98 -103.33 22.25
C THR A 336 -31.16 -103.49 21.27
N THR A 337 -31.98 -102.47 21.04
CA THR A 337 -33.10 -102.59 20.07
C THR A 337 -33.31 -101.44 19.07
N GLU A 338 -32.43 -100.43 18.97
CA GLU A 338 -32.67 -99.25 18.11
C GLU A 338 -31.67 -99.06 16.95
N LEU A 339 -31.67 -99.97 15.98
CA LEU A 339 -30.88 -99.83 14.75
C LEU A 339 -31.51 -98.85 13.73
N ASP A 340 -32.82 -98.59 13.83
CA ASP A 340 -33.52 -97.67 12.90
C ASP A 340 -33.36 -96.18 13.29
N GLY A 341 -33.15 -95.88 14.57
CA GLY A 341 -32.94 -94.51 15.05
C GLY A 341 -31.58 -93.91 14.67
N THR A 342 -30.55 -94.75 14.53
CA THR A 342 -29.22 -94.33 14.06
C THR A 342 -29.22 -94.03 12.56
N LYS A 343 -30.03 -94.75 11.78
CA LYS A 343 -30.23 -94.49 10.35
C LYS A 343 -30.90 -93.15 10.09
N ALA A 344 -31.90 -92.76 10.89
CA ALA A 344 -32.54 -91.45 10.79
C ALA A 344 -31.57 -90.29 11.13
N LYS A 345 -30.71 -90.47 12.13
CA LYS A 345 -29.68 -89.46 12.50
C LYS A 345 -28.60 -89.33 11.42
N ALA A 346 -28.20 -90.43 10.79
CA ALA A 346 -27.28 -90.40 9.66
C ALA A 346 -27.88 -89.64 8.46
N GLN A 347 -29.16 -89.86 8.15
CA GLN A 347 -29.88 -89.12 7.12
C GLN A 347 -29.93 -87.61 7.41
N GLN A 348 -30.21 -87.24 8.67
CA GLN A 348 -30.25 -85.85 9.09
C GLN A 348 -28.87 -85.16 8.97
N LEU A 349 -27.79 -85.88 9.28
CA LEU A 349 -26.43 -85.37 9.11
C LEU A 349 -26.11 -85.15 7.62
N GLU A 350 -26.50 -86.07 6.76
CA GLU A 350 -26.34 -85.93 5.30
C GLU A 350 -27.04 -84.68 4.76
N ASP A 351 -28.27 -84.40 5.23
CA ASP A 351 -29.01 -83.19 4.84
C ASP A 351 -28.33 -81.91 5.35
N THR A 352 -27.73 -81.94 6.54
CA THR A 352 -26.98 -80.78 7.05
C THR A 352 -25.69 -80.54 6.27
N VAL A 353 -24.99 -81.59 5.84
CA VAL A 353 -23.80 -81.47 4.99
C VAL A 353 -24.17 -80.86 3.65
N LYS A 354 -25.24 -81.34 2.99
CA LYS A 354 -25.74 -80.78 1.74
C LYS A 354 -26.10 -79.30 1.87
N ARG A 355 -26.69 -78.89 3.00
CA ARG A 355 -26.99 -77.49 3.28
C ARG A 355 -25.73 -76.64 3.43
N LEU A 356 -24.74 -77.13 4.18
CA LEU A 356 -23.48 -76.42 4.36
C LEU A 356 -22.70 -76.30 3.05
N GLU A 357 -22.73 -77.31 2.18
CA GLU A 357 -22.17 -77.22 0.84
C GLU A 357 -22.85 -76.12 0.01
N SER A 358 -24.18 -76.01 0.08
CA SER A 358 -24.91 -74.93 -0.61
C SER A 358 -24.63 -73.53 -0.06
N ASP A 359 -24.44 -73.41 1.26
CA ASP A 359 -24.07 -72.12 1.88
C ASP A 359 -22.61 -71.76 1.51
N LEU A 360 -21.71 -72.75 1.43
CA LEU A 360 -20.33 -72.56 1.01
C LEU A 360 -20.25 -72.06 -0.44
N THR A 361 -20.98 -72.67 -1.37
CA THR A 361 -21.01 -72.23 -2.78
C THR A 361 -21.57 -70.81 -2.91
N ALA A 362 -22.66 -70.49 -2.21
CA ALA A 362 -23.22 -69.14 -2.19
C ALA A 362 -22.22 -68.10 -1.64
N SER A 363 -21.49 -68.42 -0.57
CA SER A 363 -20.46 -67.53 -0.01
C SER A 363 -19.30 -67.30 -0.99
N HIS A 364 -18.93 -68.34 -1.75
CA HIS A 364 -17.87 -68.25 -2.76
C HIS A 364 -18.27 -67.32 -3.92
N GLU A 365 -19.52 -67.41 -4.40
CA GLU A 365 -20.06 -66.51 -5.42
C GLU A 365 -20.13 -65.05 -4.94
N GLN A 366 -20.48 -64.81 -3.67
CA GLN A 366 -20.45 -63.48 -3.07
C GLN A 366 -19.03 -62.90 -3.00
N LEU A 367 -18.03 -63.74 -2.69
CA LEU A 367 -16.63 -63.32 -2.64
C LEU A 367 -16.12 -62.94 -4.05
N GLU A 368 -16.45 -63.75 -5.06
CA GLU A 368 -16.06 -63.46 -6.45
C GLU A 368 -16.72 -62.19 -7.00
N SER A 369 -18.00 -61.94 -6.65
CA SER A 369 -18.67 -60.69 -7.03
C SER A 369 -18.09 -59.47 -6.30
N ALA A 370 -17.73 -59.58 -5.03
CA ALA A 370 -17.02 -58.53 -4.30
C ALA A 370 -15.63 -58.24 -4.91
N LYS A 371 -14.88 -59.27 -5.30
CA LYS A 371 -13.59 -59.13 -5.97
C LYS A 371 -13.71 -58.39 -7.31
N LYS A 372 -14.69 -58.73 -8.13
CA LYS A 372 -14.98 -58.01 -9.40
C LYS A 372 -15.35 -56.54 -9.17
N SER A 373 -16.11 -56.24 -8.10
CA SER A 373 -16.42 -54.86 -7.73
C SER A 373 -15.17 -54.08 -7.32
N LEU A 374 -14.28 -54.69 -6.55
CA LEU A 374 -13.02 -54.07 -6.14
C LEU A 374 -12.10 -53.76 -7.32
N GLU A 375 -11.98 -54.69 -8.27
CA GLU A 375 -11.24 -54.45 -9.53
C GLU A 375 -11.84 -53.31 -10.35
N SER A 376 -13.18 -53.22 -10.42
CA SER A 376 -13.85 -52.12 -11.12
C SER A 376 -13.56 -50.76 -10.47
N MET A 377 -13.59 -50.69 -9.14
CA MET A 377 -13.23 -49.48 -8.40
C MET A 377 -11.76 -49.09 -8.63
N GLN A 378 -10.86 -50.08 -8.64
CA GLN A 378 -9.44 -49.83 -8.90
C GLN A 378 -9.22 -49.22 -10.29
N ARG A 379 -9.83 -49.79 -11.34
CA ARG A 379 -9.75 -49.23 -12.71
C ARG A 379 -10.32 -47.80 -12.77
N SER A 380 -11.41 -47.52 -12.04
CA SER A 380 -11.97 -46.17 -11.96
C SER A 380 -11.01 -45.18 -11.29
N LEU A 381 -10.30 -45.61 -10.23
CA LEU A 381 -9.32 -44.79 -9.53
C LEU A 381 -8.14 -44.45 -10.45
N GLU A 382 -7.61 -45.44 -11.16
CA GLU A 382 -6.54 -45.27 -12.14
C GLU A 382 -6.94 -44.27 -13.24
N SER A 383 -8.16 -44.36 -13.76
CA SER A 383 -8.67 -43.41 -14.75
C SER A 383 -8.75 -41.97 -14.22
N VAL A 384 -9.18 -41.77 -12.97
CA VAL A 384 -9.21 -40.45 -12.35
C VAL A 384 -7.80 -39.90 -12.14
N GLN A 385 -6.86 -40.75 -11.71
CA GLN A 385 -5.46 -40.37 -11.54
C GLN A 385 -4.80 -39.97 -12.87
N GLU A 386 -5.13 -40.65 -13.96
CA GLU A 386 -4.66 -40.30 -15.30
C GLU A 386 -5.21 -38.94 -15.75
N LYS A 387 -6.51 -38.68 -15.56
CA LYS A 387 -7.13 -37.37 -15.86
C LYS A 387 -6.49 -36.24 -15.06
N TYR A 388 -6.20 -36.48 -13.78
CA TYR A 388 -5.54 -35.49 -12.92
C TYR A 388 -4.11 -35.20 -13.41
N SER A 389 -3.36 -36.25 -13.78
CA SER A 389 -2.01 -36.13 -14.33
C SER A 389 -2.00 -35.35 -15.66
N SER A 390 -2.98 -35.63 -16.54
CA SER A 390 -3.17 -34.91 -17.80
C SER A 390 -3.49 -33.42 -17.57
N THR A 391 -4.43 -33.12 -16.68
CA THR A 391 -4.81 -31.74 -16.33
C THR A 391 -3.65 -30.97 -15.72
N ARG A 392 -2.86 -31.61 -14.85
CA ARG A 392 -1.64 -31.03 -14.27
C ARG A 392 -0.60 -30.72 -15.35
N GLY A 393 -0.42 -31.60 -16.32
CA GLY A 393 0.46 -31.37 -17.48
C GLY A 393 0.03 -30.17 -18.32
N GLN A 394 -1.28 -30.03 -18.58
CA GLN A 394 -1.83 -28.86 -19.28
C GLN A 394 -1.60 -27.55 -18.51
N TYR A 395 -1.77 -27.57 -17.19
CA TYR A 395 -1.50 -26.41 -16.33
C TYR A 395 -0.03 -25.98 -16.39
N GLU A 396 0.92 -26.91 -16.26
CA GLU A 396 2.35 -26.59 -16.37
C GLU A 396 2.72 -26.07 -17.76
N SER A 397 2.11 -26.62 -18.82
CA SER A 397 2.28 -26.11 -20.19
C SER A 397 1.77 -24.67 -20.34
N ALA A 398 0.58 -24.38 -19.83
CA ALA A 398 0.01 -23.03 -19.86
C ALA A 398 0.85 -22.04 -19.05
N LYS A 399 1.32 -22.44 -17.86
CA LYS A 399 2.23 -21.67 -17.01
C LYS A 399 3.55 -21.35 -17.73
N ALA A 400 4.13 -22.32 -18.44
CA ALA A 400 5.34 -22.11 -19.23
C ALA A 400 5.11 -21.09 -20.37
N LYS A 401 3.99 -21.19 -21.11
CA LYS A 401 3.62 -20.21 -22.14
C LYS A 401 3.45 -18.81 -21.57
N LEU A 402 2.80 -18.69 -20.41
CA LEU A 402 2.62 -17.41 -19.73
C LEU A 402 3.96 -16.80 -19.28
N GLY A 403 4.89 -17.64 -18.82
CA GLY A 403 6.27 -17.23 -18.55
C GLY A 403 6.98 -16.67 -19.79
N MET A 404 6.84 -17.32 -20.95
CA MET A 404 7.41 -16.82 -22.20
C MET A 404 6.83 -15.45 -22.61
N TYR A 405 5.50 -15.28 -22.51
CA TYR A 405 4.86 -13.99 -22.82
C TYR A 405 5.33 -12.88 -21.88
N LYS A 406 5.49 -13.18 -20.58
CA LYS A 406 6.02 -12.22 -19.61
C LYS A 406 7.42 -11.76 -19.99
N SER A 407 8.33 -12.68 -20.29
CA SER A 407 9.70 -12.33 -20.71
C SER A 407 9.73 -11.56 -22.02
N ARG A 408 8.83 -11.88 -22.97
CA ARG A 408 8.69 -11.11 -24.21
C ARG A 408 8.23 -9.68 -23.95
N LEU A 409 7.23 -9.50 -23.08
CA LEU A 409 6.72 -8.18 -22.71
C LEU A 409 7.80 -7.33 -22.03
N GLU A 410 8.55 -7.91 -21.09
CA GLU A 410 9.68 -7.25 -20.42
C GLU A 410 10.72 -6.80 -21.45
N ASN A 411 11.04 -7.63 -22.43
CA ASN A 411 11.97 -7.29 -23.51
C ASN A 411 11.43 -6.20 -24.46
N GLU A 412 10.13 -6.21 -24.78
CA GLU A 412 9.51 -5.14 -25.57
C GLU A 412 9.53 -3.81 -24.80
N GLN A 413 9.27 -3.84 -23.48
CA GLN A 413 9.31 -2.67 -22.62
C GLN A 413 10.73 -2.07 -22.52
N THR A 414 11.77 -2.90 -22.42
CA THR A 414 13.16 -2.41 -22.42
C THR A 414 13.54 -1.78 -23.75
N ILE A 415 13.13 -2.36 -24.88
CA ILE A 415 13.35 -1.77 -26.21
C ILE A 415 12.64 -0.42 -26.35
N VAL A 416 11.38 -0.31 -25.91
CA VAL A 416 10.64 0.96 -25.93
C VAL A 416 11.30 2.00 -25.05
N GLN A 417 11.78 1.62 -23.86
CA GLN A 417 12.50 2.52 -22.97
C GLN A 417 13.82 2.99 -23.59
N GLN A 418 14.60 2.08 -24.19
CA GLN A 418 15.83 2.42 -24.92
C GLN A 418 15.55 3.35 -26.10
N LEU A 419 14.51 3.10 -26.88
CA LEU A 419 14.08 3.99 -27.96
C LEU A 419 13.75 5.38 -27.40
N LYS A 420 12.95 5.45 -26.33
CA LYS A 420 12.60 6.71 -25.67
C LYS A 420 13.82 7.50 -25.19
N ASP A 421 14.80 6.82 -24.61
CA ASP A 421 16.04 7.44 -24.14
C ASP A 421 16.97 7.86 -25.30
N THR A 422 16.93 7.11 -26.42
CA THR A 422 17.67 7.44 -27.65
C THR A 422 17.05 8.62 -28.39
N PHE A 423 15.73 8.76 -28.34
CA PHE A 423 15.00 9.92 -28.88
C PHE A 423 15.20 11.14 -27.99
N THR A 424 16.39 11.72 -28.09
CA THR A 424 16.69 13.02 -27.51
C THR A 424 15.79 14.11 -28.12
N PRO A 425 15.48 15.18 -27.37
CA PRO A 425 14.70 16.31 -27.88
C PRO A 425 15.27 16.90 -29.18
N GLU A 426 16.60 16.84 -29.38
CA GLU A 426 17.23 17.20 -30.66
C GLU A 426 16.77 16.33 -31.84
N VAL A 427 16.59 15.01 -31.66
CA VAL A 427 16.11 14.11 -32.73
C VAL A 427 14.65 14.41 -33.06
N TYR A 428 13.82 14.71 -32.07
CA TYR A 428 12.44 15.16 -32.31
C TYR A 428 12.41 16.52 -33.04
N ARG A 429 13.29 17.46 -32.68
CA ARG A 429 13.41 18.73 -33.44
C ARG A 429 13.91 18.52 -34.85
N SER A 430 14.91 17.67 -35.08
CA SER A 430 15.44 17.44 -36.42
C SER A 430 14.42 16.73 -37.31
N LEU A 431 13.66 15.78 -36.76
CA LEU A 431 12.55 15.13 -37.45
C LEU A 431 11.41 16.12 -37.74
N GLY A 432 11.07 17.00 -36.80
CA GLY A 432 10.12 18.08 -37.05
C GLY A 432 10.57 19.00 -38.19
N ALA A 433 11.84 19.39 -38.20
CA ALA A 433 12.42 20.23 -39.24
C ALA A 433 12.41 19.54 -40.62
N THR A 434 12.64 18.22 -40.71
CA THR A 434 12.53 17.50 -41.99
C THR A 434 11.08 17.42 -42.48
N TYR A 435 10.10 17.23 -41.58
CA TYR A 435 8.68 17.30 -41.94
C TYR A 435 8.27 18.69 -42.42
N GLU A 436 8.73 19.75 -41.77
CA GLU A 436 8.50 21.13 -42.23
C GLU A 436 9.12 21.36 -43.62
N THR A 437 10.34 20.87 -43.83
CA THR A 437 11.05 20.99 -45.12
C THR A 437 10.32 20.21 -46.22
N LEU A 438 9.87 18.99 -45.93
CA LEU A 438 9.10 18.16 -46.87
C LEU A 438 7.72 18.76 -47.15
N GLY A 439 7.04 19.28 -46.14
CA GLY A 439 5.77 19.99 -46.29
C GLY A 439 5.92 21.24 -47.16
N ALA A 440 6.99 22.01 -46.98
CA ALA A 440 7.32 23.14 -47.84
C ALA A 440 7.62 22.70 -49.28
N PHE A 441 8.38 21.61 -49.46
CA PHE A 441 8.65 21.05 -50.79
C PHE A 441 7.37 20.59 -51.50
N LEU A 442 6.50 19.85 -50.82
CA LEU A 442 5.22 19.38 -51.37
C LEU A 442 4.28 20.54 -51.72
N SER A 443 4.28 21.60 -50.89
CA SER A 443 3.54 22.84 -51.16
C SER A 443 4.05 23.53 -52.43
N ILE A 444 5.36 23.49 -52.69
CA ILE A 444 5.97 24.05 -53.91
C ILE A 444 5.66 23.17 -55.13
N THR A 445 5.62 21.84 -54.99
CA THR A 445 5.29 20.94 -56.10
C THR A 445 3.80 20.91 -56.47
N GLY A 446 2.97 21.73 -55.81
CA GLY A 446 1.58 21.96 -56.20
C GLY A 446 0.65 20.78 -55.91
N LEU A 447 1.04 19.88 -54.99
CA LEU A 447 0.10 18.92 -54.44
C LEU A 447 -0.79 19.68 -53.45
N PRO A 448 -2.13 19.66 -53.63
CA PRO A 448 -3.02 20.36 -52.71
C PRO A 448 -2.80 19.82 -51.29
N PRO A 449 -2.83 20.69 -50.26
CA PRO A 449 -2.76 20.25 -48.89
C PRO A 449 -3.87 19.22 -48.67
N ILE A 450 -3.51 18.08 -48.11
CA ILE A 450 -4.49 17.12 -47.59
C ILE A 450 -5.08 17.79 -46.35
N ASP A 451 -6.00 18.72 -46.58
CA ASP A 451 -6.82 19.31 -45.54
C ASP A 451 -7.59 18.15 -44.91
N GLY A 452 -7.42 17.98 -43.59
CA GLY A 452 -7.90 16.84 -42.83
C GLY A 452 -9.34 16.49 -43.18
N GLU A 453 -9.49 15.43 -43.97
CA GLU A 453 -10.76 14.83 -44.32
C GLU A 453 -11.42 14.37 -43.02
N GLU A 454 -12.46 15.10 -42.67
CA GLU A 454 -13.41 14.87 -41.60
C GLU A 454 -13.70 13.36 -41.49
N HIS A 455 -13.28 12.75 -40.38
CA HIS A 455 -13.53 11.35 -40.05
C HIS A 455 -15.04 11.08 -40.03
N ALA A 456 -15.61 10.73 -41.19
CA ALA A 456 -16.86 10.00 -41.28
C ALA A 456 -16.65 8.66 -40.59
N GLY A 457 -17.20 8.54 -39.38
CA GLY A 457 -17.13 7.34 -38.57
C GLY A 457 -17.64 6.09 -39.32
N PRO A 458 -17.16 4.90 -38.94
CA PRO A 458 -17.51 3.66 -39.62
C PRO A 458 -19.02 3.41 -39.51
N LYS A 459 -19.68 3.30 -40.67
CA LYS A 459 -21.04 2.77 -40.77
C LYS A 459 -21.05 1.38 -40.13
N LYS A 460 -21.88 1.21 -39.11
CA LYS A 460 -22.24 -0.09 -38.56
C LYS A 460 -22.86 -0.92 -39.69
N GLU A 461 -22.15 -1.96 -40.10
CA GLU A 461 -22.71 -3.05 -40.89
C GLU A 461 -23.46 -3.98 -39.93
N LEU A 462 -24.76 -4.13 -40.21
CA LEU A 462 -25.61 -5.14 -39.63
C LEU A 462 -25.23 -6.49 -40.25
N ASP A 463 -24.97 -7.48 -39.39
CA ASP A 463 -25.44 -8.86 -39.54
C ASP A 463 -25.50 -9.53 -38.15
#